data_AF-X0WPN1-F1
#
_entry.id   AF-X0WPN1-F1
#
_cell.length_a   1.000
_cell.length_b   1.000
_cell.length_c   1.000
_cell.angle_alpha   90.00
_cell.angle_beta   90.00
_cell.angle_gamma   90.00
#
_symmetry.space_group_name_H-M   'P 1'
#
loop_
_entity.id
_entity.type
_entity.pdbx_description
1 polymer ?
#
loop_
_entity_poly.entity_id
_entity_poly.type
_entity_poly.pdbx_seq_one_letter_code
_entity_poly.pdbx_strand_id
1 'polypeptide(L)'
;MARAIERLGYVQIDTIAVVNRAHHHTLWARRPDYEPEMLHELQAVDRRVFEYWAHAIAYLPISDYRYFVPRMNRTREQGTTWMRDWREQHGDVIDAVLERIRAEGALTSKDFEPPPGTKRGTWWDWKPAKRALELLF
;
A
#
# COMPACT_ATOMS: atom_id res chain seq x y z
N MET A 1 20.91 -0.46 -4.52
CA MET A 1 19.62 -1.14 -4.40
C MET A 1 18.66 -0.81 -5.55
N ALA A 2 18.41 0.47 -5.85
CA ALA A 2 17.41 0.89 -6.85
C ALA A 2 17.55 0.24 -8.24
N ARG A 3 18.78 0.11 -8.76
CA ARG A 3 19.06 -0.54 -10.05
C ARG A 3 18.48 -1.96 -10.17
N ALA A 4 18.39 -2.71 -9.07
CA ALA A 4 17.82 -4.06 -9.10
C ALA A 4 16.31 -4.01 -9.37
N ILE A 5 15.60 -3.08 -8.74
CA ILE A 5 14.15 -2.88 -8.92
C ILE A 5 13.86 -2.27 -10.30
N GLU A 6 14.67 -1.31 -10.75
CA GLU A 6 14.60 -0.74 -12.10
C GLU A 6 14.75 -1.81 -13.19
N ARG A 7 15.70 -2.75 -13.03
CA ARG A 7 15.88 -3.86 -13.98
C ARG A 7 14.75 -4.88 -13.96
N LEU A 8 14.11 -5.07 -12.80
CA LEU A 8 12.96 -5.96 -12.66
C LEU A 8 11.66 -5.34 -13.18
N GLY A 9 11.57 -4.00 -13.19
CA GLY A 9 10.35 -3.25 -13.44
C GLY A 9 9.40 -3.22 -12.24
N TYR A 10 9.40 -4.23 -11.38
CA TYR A 10 8.68 -4.23 -10.09
C TYR A 10 9.17 -5.35 -9.16
N VAL A 11 8.82 -5.26 -7.87
CA VAL A 11 8.94 -6.37 -6.91
C VAL A 11 7.62 -6.50 -6.14
N GLN A 12 6.93 -7.63 -6.28
CA GLN A 12 5.65 -7.86 -5.59
C GLN A 12 5.85 -7.91 -4.06
N ILE A 13 4.98 -7.22 -3.33
CA ILE A 13 4.90 -7.29 -1.87
C ILE A 13 4.03 -8.49 -1.50
N ASP A 14 4.54 -9.28 -0.56
CA ASP A 14 3.87 -10.49 -0.09
C ASP A 14 3.76 -10.44 1.43
N THR A 15 2.65 -10.96 1.95
CA THR A 15 2.34 -10.96 3.38
C THR A 15 2.77 -12.26 4.07
N ILE A 16 3.09 -13.32 3.33
CA ILE A 16 3.59 -14.58 3.87
C ILE A 16 5.06 -14.42 4.29
N ALA A 17 5.37 -14.80 5.52
CA ALA A 17 6.67 -14.55 6.16
C ALA A 17 7.16 -15.75 7.00
N VAL A 18 7.06 -16.98 6.48
CA VAL A 18 7.51 -18.19 7.23
C VAL A 18 9.00 -18.17 7.52
N VAL A 19 9.82 -17.73 6.54
CA VAL A 19 11.27 -17.52 6.71
C VAL A 19 11.57 -16.03 6.68
N ASN A 20 11.21 -15.38 5.58
CA ASN A 20 11.12 -13.94 5.42
C ASN A 20 10.02 -13.65 4.38
N ARG A 21 9.67 -12.39 4.14
CA ARG A 21 8.72 -12.05 3.08
C ARG A 21 9.34 -12.27 1.69
N ALA A 22 8.52 -12.71 0.73
CA ALA A 22 8.97 -13.11 -0.61
C ALA A 22 9.80 -12.04 -1.36
N HIS A 23 9.49 -10.76 -1.18
CA HIS A 23 10.25 -9.67 -1.80
C HIS A 23 11.68 -9.57 -1.28
N HIS A 24 11.95 -9.85 0.00
CA HIS A 24 13.32 -9.86 0.50
C HIS A 24 14.15 -10.96 -0.16
N HIS A 25 13.56 -12.15 -0.35
CA HIS A 25 14.21 -13.24 -1.09
C HIS A 25 14.50 -12.86 -2.55
N THR A 26 13.54 -12.21 -3.22
CA THR A 26 13.69 -11.74 -4.61
C THR A 26 14.86 -10.76 -4.77
N LEU A 27 15.03 -9.87 -3.81
CA LEU A 27 16.08 -8.85 -3.81
C LEU A 27 17.44 -9.43 -3.44
N TRP A 28 17.49 -10.27 -2.41
CA TRP A 28 18.70 -10.98 -2.01
C TRP A 28 19.29 -11.83 -3.14
N ALA A 29 18.45 -12.56 -3.89
CA ALA A 29 18.88 -13.37 -5.03
C ALA A 29 19.53 -12.57 -6.18
N ARG A 30 19.34 -11.25 -6.22
CA ARG A 30 19.89 -10.36 -7.26
C ARG A 30 21.03 -9.49 -6.76
N ARG A 31 21.18 -9.37 -5.45
CA ARG A 31 22.12 -8.48 -4.79
C ARG A 31 22.66 -9.16 -3.54
N PRO A 32 23.87 -9.75 -3.61
CA PRO A 32 24.45 -10.50 -2.48
C PRO A 32 24.63 -9.71 -1.19
N ASP A 33 24.83 -8.39 -1.28
CA ASP A 33 24.96 -7.45 -0.15
C ASP A 33 23.61 -6.83 0.26
N TYR A 34 22.48 -7.47 -0.06
CA TYR A 34 21.16 -6.94 0.27
C TYR A 34 20.83 -7.08 1.76
N GLU A 35 20.52 -5.94 2.39
CA GLU A 35 19.92 -5.86 3.71
C GLU A 35 18.51 -5.21 3.63
N PRO A 36 17.53 -5.64 4.44
CA PRO A 36 16.17 -5.08 4.44
C PRO A 36 16.10 -3.55 4.56
N GLU A 37 17.02 -2.95 5.33
CA GLU A 37 17.12 -1.50 5.55
C GLU A 37 17.36 -0.76 4.24
N MET A 38 18.04 -1.38 3.27
CA MET A 38 18.27 -0.77 1.96
C MET A 38 16.97 -0.57 1.19
N LEU A 39 15.99 -1.46 1.34
CA LEU A 39 14.68 -1.29 0.72
C LEU A 39 13.90 -0.17 1.41
N HIS A 40 13.96 -0.11 2.75
CA HIS A 40 13.34 0.94 3.52
C HIS A 40 13.92 2.33 3.18
N GLU A 41 15.25 2.45 3.10
CA GLU A 41 15.95 3.67 2.72
C GLU A 41 15.53 4.16 1.33
N LEU A 42 15.47 3.26 0.35
CA LEU A 42 15.00 3.60 -1.00
C LEU A 42 13.57 4.15 -1.01
N GLN A 43 12.69 3.62 -0.18
CA GLN A 43 11.28 3.98 -0.15
C GLN A 43 11.05 5.28 0.64
N ALA A 44 11.55 5.32 1.87
CA ALA A 44 11.20 6.36 2.84
C ALA A 44 12.12 7.58 2.78
N VAL A 45 13.42 7.37 2.50
CA VAL A 45 14.44 8.42 2.54
C VAL A 45 14.72 8.94 1.12
N ASP A 46 15.21 8.06 0.24
CA ASP A 46 15.62 8.43 -1.12
C ASP A 46 14.44 8.66 -2.05
N ARG A 47 13.27 8.09 -1.73
CA ARG A 47 12.04 8.11 -2.54
C ARG A 47 12.27 7.64 -3.98
N ARG A 48 13.15 6.65 -4.14
CA ARG A 48 13.50 6.04 -5.43
C ARG A 48 12.59 4.89 -5.83
N VAL A 49 11.78 4.40 -4.89
CA VAL A 49 10.71 3.44 -5.15
C VAL A 49 9.44 3.89 -4.47
N PHE A 50 8.31 3.48 -5.01
CA PHE A 50 6.99 3.70 -4.41
C PHE A 50 6.19 2.41 -4.40
N GLU A 51 5.22 2.31 -3.48
CA GLU A 51 4.29 1.20 -3.44
C GLU A 51 3.02 1.57 -4.19
N TYR A 52 2.55 0.69 -5.06
CA TYR A 52 1.24 0.84 -5.68
C TYR A 52 0.69 -0.51 -6.13
N TRP A 53 -0.62 -0.56 -6.32
CA TRP A 53 -1.23 -1.67 -7.04
C TRP A 53 -0.76 -1.61 -8.49
N ALA A 54 -0.06 -2.65 -8.96
CA ALA A 54 0.27 -2.88 -10.36
C ALA A 54 -0.57 -4.07 -10.88
N HIS A 55 0.07 -5.18 -11.26
CA HIS A 55 -0.59 -6.48 -11.38
C HIS A 55 -0.88 -7.10 -9.99
N ALA A 56 -0.09 -6.71 -8.99
CA ALA A 56 -0.25 -6.97 -7.56
C ALA A 56 0.28 -5.74 -6.79
N ILE A 57 0.13 -5.70 -5.46
CA ILE A 57 0.80 -4.69 -4.65
C ILE A 57 2.33 -4.88 -4.79
N ALA A 58 3.05 -3.82 -5.16
CA ALA A 58 4.45 -3.93 -5.54
C ALA A 58 5.27 -2.68 -5.21
N TYR A 59 6.56 -2.87 -4.99
CA TYR A 59 7.58 -1.82 -5.09
C TYR A 59 7.87 -1.55 -6.57
N LEU A 60 7.74 -0.30 -6.98
CA LEU A 60 7.92 0.17 -8.35
C LEU A 60 9.03 1.23 -8.41
N PRO A 61 9.82 1.29 -9.49
CA PRO A 61 10.79 2.37 -9.69
C PRO A 61 10.10 3.73 -9.78
N ILE A 62 10.60 4.75 -9.08
CA ILE A 62 10.01 6.09 -9.16
C ILE A 62 10.05 6.68 -10.58
N SER A 63 11.01 6.26 -11.41
CA SER A 63 11.11 6.63 -12.83
C SER A 63 9.86 6.25 -13.64
N ASP A 64 9.14 5.23 -13.18
CA ASP A 64 7.99 4.67 -13.87
C ASP A 64 6.67 5.26 -13.36
N TYR A 65 6.70 6.10 -12.32
CA TYR A 65 5.52 6.70 -11.70
C TYR A 65 4.57 7.34 -12.72
N ARG A 66 5.12 8.04 -13.72
CA ARG A 66 4.36 8.70 -14.80
C ARG A 66 3.45 7.75 -15.59
N TYR A 67 3.78 6.47 -15.68
CA TYR A 67 2.97 5.47 -16.37
C TYR A 67 1.77 5.01 -15.52
N PHE A 68 1.84 5.17 -14.19
CA PHE A 68 0.77 4.81 -13.27
C PHE A 68 -0.21 5.95 -13.02
N VAL A 69 0.21 7.21 -13.19
CA VAL A 69 -0.63 8.41 -12.99
C VAL A 69 -1.99 8.33 -13.71
N PRO A 70 -2.10 7.94 -15.00
CA PRO A 70 -3.41 7.84 -15.65
C PRO A 70 -4.33 6.81 -15.00
N ARG A 71 -3.76 5.70 -14.51
CA ARG A 71 -4.51 4.66 -13.81
C ARG A 71 -4.94 5.12 -12.42
N MET A 72 -4.05 5.80 -11.68
CA MET A 72 -4.36 6.42 -10.39
C MET A 72 -5.52 7.42 -10.51
N ASN A 73 -5.45 8.32 -11.50
CA ASN A 73 -6.50 9.31 -11.76
C ASN A 73 -7.83 8.63 -12.12
N ARG A 74 -7.80 7.62 -13.00
CA ARG A 74 -9.01 6.86 -13.34
C ARG A 74 -9.62 6.16 -12.12
N THR A 75 -8.80 5.51 -11.29
CA THR A 75 -9.29 4.86 -10.06
C THR A 75 -9.87 5.89 -9.09
N ARG A 76 -9.26 7.07 -8.97
CA ARG A 76 -9.76 8.17 -8.13
C ARG A 76 -11.10 8.73 -8.64
N GLU A 77 -11.24 8.94 -9.93
CA GLU A 77 -12.43 9.53 -10.55
C GLU A 77 -13.59 8.54 -10.65
N GLN A 78 -13.31 7.30 -11.06
CA GLN A 78 -14.34 6.33 -11.44
C GLN A 78 -14.53 5.24 -10.39
N GLY A 79 -13.45 4.83 -9.72
CA GLY A 79 -13.42 3.66 -8.82
C GLY A 79 -13.95 2.38 -9.47
N THR A 80 -13.99 1.29 -8.71
CA THR A 80 -14.88 0.17 -9.05
C THR A 80 -16.31 0.45 -8.54
N THR A 81 -17.30 -0.30 -9.00
CA THR A 81 -18.68 -0.17 -8.48
C THR A 81 -18.71 -0.30 -6.95
N TRP A 82 -18.03 -1.31 -6.40
CA TRP A 82 -17.89 -1.47 -4.96
C TRP A 82 -17.28 -0.23 -4.27
N MET A 83 -16.28 0.40 -4.87
CA MET A 83 -15.66 1.61 -4.30
C MET A 83 -16.64 2.78 -4.26
N ARG A 84 -17.46 2.95 -5.30
CA ARG A 84 -18.47 4.01 -5.35
C ARG A 84 -19.57 3.78 -4.32
N ASP A 85 -20.16 2.58 -4.32
CA ASP A 85 -21.23 2.22 -3.39
C ASP A 85 -20.78 2.38 -1.93
N TRP A 86 -19.53 1.98 -1.63
CA TRP A 86 -19.01 2.12 -0.28
C TRP A 86 -18.76 3.58 0.12
N ARG A 87 -18.25 4.43 -0.81
CA ARG A 87 -18.08 5.88 -0.58
C ARG A 87 -19.42 6.57 -0.32
N GLU A 88 -20.46 6.23 -1.09
CA GLU A 88 -21.80 6.81 -0.90
C GLU A 88 -22.39 6.44 0.46
N GLN A 89 -22.15 5.22 0.94
CA GLN A 89 -22.70 4.74 2.21
C GLN A 89 -21.88 5.15 3.45
N HIS A 90 -20.58 5.44 3.31
CA HIS A 90 -19.65 5.62 4.43
C HIS A 90 -18.74 6.85 4.27
N GLY A 91 -19.26 7.91 3.63
CA GLY A 91 -18.50 9.16 3.41
C GLY A 91 -17.97 9.77 4.72
N ASP A 92 -18.76 9.70 5.79
CA ASP A 92 -18.40 10.12 7.14
C ASP A 92 -17.16 9.40 7.67
N VAL A 93 -17.05 8.08 7.44
CA VAL A 93 -15.87 7.29 7.85
C VAL A 93 -14.63 7.70 7.06
N ILE A 94 -14.77 7.97 5.77
CA ILE A 94 -13.65 8.41 4.91
C ILE A 94 -13.14 9.77 5.37
N ASP A 95 -14.05 10.71 5.63
CA ASP A 95 -13.71 12.05 6.09
C ASP A 95 -13.02 12.01 7.46
N ALA A 96 -13.52 11.20 8.39
CA ALA A 96 -12.89 11.02 9.70
C ALA A 96 -11.48 10.41 9.59
N VAL A 97 -11.27 9.44 8.70
CA VAL A 97 -9.91 8.90 8.44
C VAL A 97 -8.99 9.97 7.86
N LEU A 98 -9.45 10.75 6.88
CA LEU A 98 -8.67 11.82 6.27
C LEU A 98 -8.33 12.94 7.27
N GLU A 99 -9.28 13.32 8.12
CA GLU A 99 -9.08 14.33 9.15
C GLU A 99 -7.96 13.92 10.12
N ARG A 100 -7.99 12.67 10.61
CA ARG A 100 -6.94 12.15 11.47
C ARG A 100 -5.57 12.13 10.80
N ILE A 101 -5.49 11.68 9.54
CA ILE A 101 -4.22 11.68 8.79
C ILE A 101 -3.68 13.12 8.62
N ARG A 102 -4.56 14.10 8.39
CA ARG A 102 -4.16 15.51 8.29
C ARG A 102 -3.67 16.08 9.63
N ALA A 103 -4.31 15.69 10.73
CA ALA A 103 -4.00 16.21 12.07
C ALA A 103 -2.78 15.54 12.72
N GLU A 104 -2.65 14.23 12.55
CA GLU A 104 -1.65 13.40 13.27
C GLU A 104 -0.47 12.99 12.36
N GLY A 105 -0.60 13.15 11.04
CA GLY A 105 0.40 12.74 10.07
C GLY A 105 0.21 11.30 9.59
N ALA A 106 1.32 10.60 9.34
CA ALA A 106 1.28 9.24 8.79
C ALA A 106 0.70 8.25 9.81
N LEU A 107 -0.45 7.66 9.47
CA LEU A 107 -1.14 6.65 10.27
C LEU A 107 -1.20 5.32 9.52
N THR A 108 -1.16 4.24 10.28
CA THR A 108 -1.35 2.87 9.79
C THR A 108 -2.76 2.39 10.08
N SER A 109 -3.16 1.26 9.49
CA SER A 109 -4.45 0.67 9.83
C SER A 109 -4.59 0.35 11.32
N LYS A 110 -3.50 0.07 12.05
CA LYS A 110 -3.57 -0.27 13.48
C LYS A 110 -4.01 0.91 14.34
N ASP A 111 -3.77 2.14 13.89
CA ASP A 111 -4.08 3.36 14.66
C ASP A 111 -5.57 3.70 14.69
N PHE A 112 -6.42 2.93 14.02
CA PHE A 112 -7.87 3.09 13.98
C PHE A 112 -8.55 1.95 14.71
N GLU A 113 -9.04 2.14 15.93
CA GLU A 113 -9.73 1.08 16.67
C GLU A 113 -11.02 0.61 15.95
N PRO A 114 -11.34 -0.69 15.98
CA PRO A 114 -12.60 -1.18 15.43
C PRO A 114 -13.78 -0.71 16.30
N PRO A 115 -14.98 -0.57 15.72
CA PRO A 115 -16.17 -0.23 16.50
C PRO A 115 -16.40 -1.22 17.66
N PRO A 116 -16.92 -0.76 18.82
CA PRO A 116 -17.23 -1.63 19.94
C PRO A 116 -18.08 -2.82 19.53
N GLY A 117 -17.73 -4.02 19.99
CA GLY A 117 -18.45 -5.26 19.65
C GLY A 117 -18.03 -5.92 18.33
N THR A 118 -17.09 -5.34 17.57
CA THR A 118 -16.55 -5.99 16.36
C THR A 118 -15.75 -7.23 16.74
N LYS A 119 -16.20 -8.42 16.32
CA LYS A 119 -15.44 -9.67 16.47
C LYS A 119 -14.37 -9.77 15.39
N ARG A 120 -13.19 -10.32 15.72
CA ARG A 120 -12.17 -10.70 14.72
C ARG A 120 -12.77 -11.78 13.81
N GLY A 121 -12.97 -11.44 12.54
CA GLY A 121 -13.43 -12.36 11.53
C GLY A 121 -12.29 -13.01 10.74
N THR A 122 -12.61 -13.50 9.55
CA THR A 122 -11.69 -14.02 8.56
C THR A 122 -10.71 -12.94 8.07
N TRP A 123 -9.71 -13.34 7.27
CA TRP A 123 -8.72 -12.43 6.69
C TRP A 123 -9.32 -11.23 5.92
N TRP A 124 -10.57 -11.37 5.43
CA TRP A 124 -11.28 -10.36 4.65
C TRP A 124 -12.25 -9.49 5.47
N ASP A 125 -12.39 -9.75 6.77
CA ASP A 125 -13.28 -9.00 7.67
C ASP A 125 -12.60 -7.71 8.15
N TRP A 126 -12.38 -6.80 7.20
CA TRP A 126 -11.77 -5.51 7.43
C TRP A 126 -12.71 -4.56 8.18
N LYS A 127 -12.18 -3.93 9.23
CA LYS A 127 -12.84 -2.81 9.91
C LYS A 127 -13.11 -1.64 8.94
N PRO A 128 -14.14 -0.82 9.17
CA PRO A 128 -14.50 0.28 8.26
C PRO A 128 -13.32 1.19 7.91
N ALA A 129 -12.51 1.59 8.90
CA ALA A 129 -11.32 2.40 8.67
C ALA A 129 -10.29 1.74 7.73
N LYS A 130 -10.13 0.41 7.78
CA LYS A 130 -9.24 -0.32 6.86
C LYS A 130 -9.76 -0.26 5.42
N ARG A 131 -11.07 -0.35 5.23
CA ARG A 131 -11.70 -0.19 3.90
C ARG A 131 -11.57 1.24 3.39
N ALA A 132 -11.78 2.24 4.25
CA ALA A 132 -11.53 3.64 3.91
C ALA A 132 -10.08 3.87 3.45
N LEU A 133 -9.09 3.33 4.19
CA LEU A 133 -7.67 3.42 3.80
C LEU A 133 -7.39 2.79 2.42
N GLU A 134 -8.01 1.65 2.09
CA GLU A 134 -7.87 1.01 0.75
C GLU A 134 -8.51 1.84 -0.36
N LEU A 135 -9.54 2.63 -0.04
CA LEU A 135 -10.20 3.53 -0.98
C LEU A 135 -9.47 4.86 -1.19
N LEU A 136 -8.58 5.21 -0.25
CA LEU A 136 -7.78 6.44 -0.26
C LEU A 136 -6.36 6.22 -0.81
N PHE A 137 -5.94 4.95 -0.94
CA PHE A 137 -4.68 4.52 -1.52
C PHE A 137 -4.72 4.54 -3.06
#